data_AF-A0A521EQX9-F1
#
_entry.id   AF-A0A521EQX9-F1
#
_cell.length_a   1.000
_cell.length_b   1.000
_cell.length_c   1.000
_cell.angle_alpha   90.00
_cell.angle_beta   90.00
_cell.angle_gamma   90.00
#
_symmetry.space_group_name_H-M   'P 1'
#
loop_
_entity.id
_entity.type
_entity.pdbx_description
1 polymer ?
#
loop_
_entity_poly.entity_id
_entity_poly.type
_entity_poly.pdbx_seq_one_letter_code
_entity_poly.pdbx_strand_id
1 'polypeptide(L)' 'MCHKLKNLSANQLEHLIKRSIDEYNGENYLYTVKDLNSPNVNSTEEKLTFKVEIECAERTTH' A
#
# COMPACT_ATOMS: atom_id res chain seq x y z
N MET A 1 11.96 11.74 6.78
CA MET A 1 11.16 11.69 8.01
C MET A 1 9.79 11.11 7.68
N CYS A 2 9.52 9.89 8.14
CA CYS A 2 8.28 9.15 7.85
C CYS A 2 7.15 9.47 8.85
N HIS A 3 7.24 10.57 9.60
CA HIS A 3 6.34 10.88 10.73
C HIS A 3 4.84 10.78 10.41
N LYS A 4 4.42 11.17 9.21
CA LYS A 4 3.02 11.04 8.79
C LYS A 4 2.64 9.59 8.46
N LEU A 5 3.51 8.89 7.73
CA LEU A 5 3.29 7.51 7.28
C LEU A 5 3.31 6.50 8.42
N LYS A 6 4.18 6.70 9.44
CA LYS A 6 4.28 5.82 10.61
C LYS A 6 3.04 5.83 11.51
N ASN A 7 2.26 6.89 11.47
CA ASN A 7 1.07 7.06 12.29
C ASN A 7 -0.21 6.61 11.58
N LEU A 8 -0.11 6.19 10.32
CA LEU A 8 -1.26 5.65 9.60
C LEU A 8 -1.58 4.25 10.09
N SER A 9 -2.87 3.98 10.27
CA SER A 9 -3.33 2.60 10.38
C SER A 9 -3.08 1.84 9.08
N ALA A 10 -3.05 0.50 9.14
CA ALA A 10 -2.91 -0.34 7.96
C ALA A 10 -3.94 0.02 6.86
N ASN A 11 -5.20 0.26 7.24
CA ASN A 11 -6.27 0.63 6.31
C ASN A 11 -6.04 2.01 5.66
N GLN A 12 -5.51 2.98 6.41
CA GLN A 12 -5.21 4.30 5.84
C GLN A 12 -4.06 4.24 4.84
N LEU A 13 -3.04 3.43 5.15
CA LEU A 13 -1.91 3.23 4.25
C LEU A 13 -2.31 2.43 3.01
N GLU A 14 -3.12 1.39 3.17
CA GLU A 14 -3.75 0.66 2.07
C GLU A 14 -4.50 1.59 1.13
N HIS A 15 -5.32 2.49 1.70
CA HIS A 15 -6.07 3.45 0.91
C HIS A 15 -5.17 4.40 0.09
N LEU A 16 -4.06 4.87 0.68
CA LEU A 16 -3.10 5.72 -0.03
C LEU A 16 -2.38 4.98 -1.17
N ILE A 17 -1.98 3.73 -0.93
CA ILE A 17 -1.29 2.94 -1.96
C ILE A 17 -2.26 2.62 -3.10
N LYS A 18 -3.47 2.17 -2.78
CA LYS A 18 -4.52 1.92 -3.76
C LYS A 18 -4.77 3.15 -4.63
N ARG A 19 -4.98 4.31 -4.00
CA ARG A 19 -5.21 5.57 -4.72
C ARG A 19 -4.04 5.92 -5.65
N SER A 20 -2.80 5.74 -5.21
CA SER A 20 -1.62 6.04 -6.04
C SER A 20 -1.53 5.13 -7.27
N ILE A 21 -1.89 3.85 -7.11
CA ILE A 21 -1.94 2.89 -8.22
C ILE A 21 -3.09 3.21 -9.17
N ASP A 22 -4.28 3.50 -8.65
CA ASP A 22 -5.45 3.90 -9.45
C ASP A 22 -5.16 5.17 -10.25
N GLU A 23 -4.50 6.18 -9.64
CA GLU A 23 -4.07 7.41 -10.31
C GLU A 23 -3.02 7.16 -11.40
N TYR A 24 -2.11 6.21 -11.21
CA TYR A 24 -1.09 5.87 -12.19
C TYR A 24 -1.64 5.04 -13.37
N ASN A 25 -2.48 4.05 -13.07
CA ASN A 25 -2.89 3.04 -14.04
C ASN A 25 -4.22 3.38 -14.74
N GLY A 26 -5.06 4.20 -14.11
CA GLY A 26 -6.33 4.66 -14.68
C GLY A 26 -7.43 3.59 -14.75
N GLU A 27 -7.23 2.44 -14.11
CA GLU A 27 -8.23 1.37 -14.03
C GLU A 27 -8.44 0.92 -12.57
N ASN A 28 -9.57 0.27 -12.32
CA ASN A 28 -9.87 -0.30 -11.01
C ASN A 28 -9.22 -1.68 -10.85
N TYR A 29 -8.42 -1.86 -9.80
CA TYR A 29 -7.78 -3.13 -9.46
C TYR A 29 -8.27 -3.66 -8.11
N LEU A 30 -8.25 -4.99 -7.97
CA LEU A 30 -8.30 -5.62 -6.66
C LEU A 30 -6.90 -5.57 -6.05
N TYR A 31 -6.85 -5.10 -4.81
CA TYR A 31 -5.61 -4.78 -4.12
C TYR A 31 -5.68 -5.33 -2.69
N THR A 32 -4.57 -5.84 -2.18
CA THR A 32 -4.43 -6.22 -0.78
C THR A 32 -3.03 -5.85 -0.28
N VAL A 33 -2.94 -5.07 0.81
CA VAL A 33 -1.66 -4.92 1.54
C VAL A 33 -1.46 -6.12 2.46
N LYS A 34 -0.28 -6.73 2.41
CA LYS A 34 0.18 -7.73 3.38
C LYS A 34 1.44 -7.27 4.08
N ASP A 35 1.72 -7.91 5.21
CA ASP A 35 2.99 -7.80 5.94
C ASP A 35 3.41 -6.35 6.21
N LEU A 36 2.49 -5.54 6.73
CA LEU A 36 2.81 -4.19 7.15
C LEU A 36 3.75 -4.23 8.36
N ASN A 37 5.05 -4.13 8.12
CA ASN A 37 6.00 -4.04 9.22
C ASN A 37 5.82 -2.68 9.89
N SER A 38 5.46 -2.68 11.18
CA SER A 38 5.62 -1.48 12.00
C SER A 38 7.10 -1.10 12.03
N PRO A 39 7.43 0.20 11.95
CA PRO A 39 8.82 0.65 12.08
C PRO A 39 9.38 0.09 13.38
N ASN A 40 10.36 -0.80 13.26
CA ASN A 40 10.94 -1.51 14.39
C ASN A 40 11.49 -0.48 15.40
N VAL A 41 10.94 -0.46 16.61
CA VAL A 41 11.22 0.54 17.65
C VAL A 41 12.70 0.60 18.08
N ASN A 42 13.49 -0.42 17.73
CA ASN A 42 14.92 -0.51 18.04
C ASN A 42 15.85 -0.10 16.89
N SER A 43 15.32 0.36 15.75
CA SER A 43 16.11 0.81 14.61
C SER A 43 16.11 2.33 14.51
N THR A 44 17.28 2.92 14.32
CA THR A 44 17.44 4.34 13.93
C THR A 44 16.99 4.59 12.49
N GLU A 45 16.81 3.54 11.68
CA GLU A 45 16.26 3.65 10.34
C GLU A 45 14.73 3.64 10.37
N GLU A 46 14.13 4.77 9.97
CA GLU A 46 12.69 4.92 9.76
C GLU A 46 12.20 4.22 8.48
N LYS A 47 12.39 2.90 8.37
CA LYS A 47 11.92 2.11 7.22
C LYS A 47 10.53 1.53 7.48
N LEU A 48 9.63 1.73 6.52
CA LEU A 48 8.32 1.12 6.47
C LEU A 48 8.32 0.17 5.27
N THR A 49 8.07 -1.11 5.51
CA THR A 49 8.05 -2.14 4.47
C THR A 49 6.69 -2.80 4.47
N PHE A 50 6.13 -2.98 3.29
CA PHE A 50 4.86 -3.66 3.09
C PHE A 50 4.90 -4.44 1.77
N LYS A 51 4.11 -5.51 1.70
CA LYS A 51 3.90 -6.28 0.48
C LYS A 51 2.58 -5.86 -0.14
N VAL A 52 2.58 -5.71 -1.46
CA VAL A 52 1.42 -5.39 -2.26
C VAL A 52 1.08 -6.57 -3.14
N GLU A 53 -0.16 -7.03 -3.09
CA GLU A 53 -0.70 -7.99 -4.05
C GLU A 53 -1.78 -7.29 -4.89
N ILE A 54 -1.61 -7.32 -6.20
CA ILE A 54 -2.53 -6.71 -7.18
C ILE A 54 -3.07 -7.84 -8.04
N GLU A 55 -4.39 -7.94 -8.10
CA GLU A 55 -5.07 -8.82 -9.03
C GLU A 55 -5.65 -7.97 -10.16
N CYS A 56 -5.04 -8.09 -11.34
CA CYS A 56 -5.58 -7.51 -12.56
C CYS A 56 -6.74 -8.38 -13.00
N ALA A 57 -7.97 -7.88 -12.89
CA ALA A 57 -9.07 -8.48 -13.62
C ALA A 57 -8.78 -8.29 -15.11
N GLU A 58 -8.50 -9.37 -15.84
CA GLU A 58 -8.58 -9.31 -17.30
C GLU A 58 -9.95 -8.73 -17.63
N ARG A 59 -9.99 -7.60 -18.36
CA ARG A 59 -11.24 -7.18 -18.99
C ARG A 59 -11.68 -8.38 -19.82
N THR A 60 -12.71 -9.09 -19.38
CA THR A 60 -13.52 -9.90 -20.26
C THR A 60 -14.14 -8.92 -21.26
N THR A 61 -13.42 -8.68 -22.34
CA THR A 61 -13.97 -8.07 -23.55
C THR A 61 -15.09 -9.00 -24.00
N HIS A 62 -16.32 -8.57 -23.73
CA HIS A 62 -17.51 -9.09 -24.40
C HIS A 62 -17.56 -8.55 -25.84
#